data_AF-W6D676-F1
#
_entry.id   AF-W6D676-F1
#
_cell.length_a   1.000
_cell.length_b   1.000
_cell.length_c   1.000
_cell.angle_alpha   90.00
_cell.angle_beta   90.00
_cell.angle_gamma   90.00
#
_symmetry.space_group_name_H-M   'P 1'
#
loop_
_entity.id
_entity.type
_entity.pdbx_description
1 polymer ?
#
loop_
_entity_poly.entity_id
_entity_poly.type
_entity_poly.pdbx_seq_one_letter_code
_entity_poly.pdbx_strand_id
1 'polypeptide(L)'
;RQHVASNIGIAKSQIREKEPIVWEILQEVMRGHPVLLNRAPTLHRLGIQAFQPILVEGRAICLHPLVCKGFNADFDGDQMAVHVPLSLEAQA
;
A
#
# COMPACT_ATOMS: atom_id res chain seq x y z
N ARG A 1 18.12 16.46 4.34
CA ARG A 1 18.17 15.01 4.66
C ARG A 1 18.54 14.90 6.13
N GLN A 2 17.62 14.45 6.98
CA GLN A 2 17.93 14.19 8.39
C GLN A 2 18.73 12.87 8.49
N HIS A 3 19.78 12.84 9.31
CA HIS A 3 20.53 11.62 9.62
C HIS A 3 19.78 10.80 10.67
N VAL A 4 18.65 10.18 10.28
CA VAL A 4 17.74 9.45 11.19
C VAL A 4 18.32 8.10 11.65
N ALA A 5 19.15 7.48 10.81
CA ALA A 5 19.88 6.25 11.13
C ALA A 5 21.32 6.36 10.62
N SER A 6 22.28 5.86 11.40
CA SER A 6 23.71 5.90 11.04
C SER A 6 24.13 4.80 10.06
N ASN A 7 23.34 3.72 9.93
CA ASN A 7 23.52 2.67 8.93
C ASN A 7 22.22 1.88 8.68
N ILE A 8 22.23 0.98 7.69
CA ILE A 8 21.06 0.17 7.31
C ILE A 8 20.62 -0.81 8.41
N GLY A 9 21.55 -1.29 9.25
CA GLY A 9 21.22 -2.19 10.36
C GLY A 9 20.38 -1.49 11.42
N ILE A 10 20.77 -0.25 11.77
CA ILE A 10 20.03 0.60 12.70
C ILE A 10 18.67 1.00 12.12
N ALA A 11 18.62 1.38 10.83
CA ALA A 11 17.35 1.68 10.16
C ALA A 11 16.37 0.49 10.21
N LYS A 12 16.86 -0.74 9.96
CA LYS A 12 16.06 -1.97 10.09
C LYS A 12 15.56 -2.21 11.51
N SER A 13 16.37 -1.88 12.52
CA SER A 13 15.96 -1.97 13.94
C SER A 13 14.83 -1.00 14.25
N GLN A 14 14.99 0.28 13.90
CA GLN A 14 13.99 1.32 14.13
C GLN A 14 12.64 0.98 13.48
N ILE A 15 12.65 0.41 12.25
CA ILE A 15 11.44 -0.06 11.57
C ILE A 15 10.79 -1.21 12.36
N ARG A 16 11.57 -2.20 12.81
CA ARG A 16 11.07 -3.37 13.56
C ARG A 16 10.49 -2.94 14.92
N GLU A 17 11.13 -1.98 15.57
CA GLU A 17 10.73 -1.41 16.87
C GLU A 17 9.57 -0.41 16.75
N LYS A 18 9.18 -0.06 15.51
CA LYS A 18 8.09 0.88 15.18
C LYS A 18 8.29 2.26 15.81
N GLU A 19 9.53 2.74 15.78
CA GLU A 19 9.88 4.08 16.26
C GLU A 19 8.99 5.15 15.62
N PRO A 20 8.54 6.19 16.35
CA PRO A 20 7.56 7.16 15.85
C PRO A 20 7.94 7.81 14.51
N ILE A 21 9.23 8.07 14.30
CA ILE A 21 9.77 8.68 13.06
C ILE A 21 9.51 7.84 11.80
N VAL A 22 9.34 6.52 11.95
CA VAL A 22 9.09 5.61 10.82
C VAL A 22 7.75 5.94 10.16
N TRP A 23 6.75 6.37 10.93
CA TRP A 23 5.43 6.71 10.40
C TRP A 23 5.45 7.98 9.55
N GLU A 24 6.22 9.00 9.95
CA GLU A 24 6.42 10.22 9.17
C GLU A 24 7.13 9.92 7.83
N ILE A 25 8.19 9.11 7.89
CA ILE A 25 8.93 8.67 6.69
C ILE A 25 8.03 7.82 5.78
N LEU A 26 7.23 6.93 6.35
CA LEU A 26 6.31 6.09 5.58
C LEU A 26 5.28 6.95 4.81
N GLN A 27 4.73 7.99 5.44
CA GLN A 27 3.84 8.95 4.77
C GLN A 27 4.53 9.69 3.62
N GLU A 28 5.80 10.05 3.78
CA GLU A 28 6.59 10.70 2.72
C GLU A 28 6.83 9.73 1.55
N VAL A 29 7.29 8.51 1.83
CA VAL A 29 7.60 7.48 0.82
C VAL A 29 6.37 7.06 0.03
N MET A 30 5.20 6.99 0.66
CA MET A 30 3.95 6.59 0.01
C MET A 30 3.41 7.66 -0.95
N ARG A 31 3.80 8.94 -0.79
CA ARG A 31 3.25 10.03 -1.59
C ARG A 31 3.68 9.92 -3.05
N GLY A 32 2.70 9.82 -3.95
CA GLY A 32 2.98 9.68 -5.39
C GLY A 32 3.48 8.28 -5.78
N HIS A 33 3.37 7.30 -4.88
CA HIS A 33 3.76 5.92 -5.12
C HIS A 33 2.51 5.02 -5.13
N PRO A 34 1.91 4.76 -6.31
CA PRO A 34 0.67 3.99 -6.39
C PRO A 34 0.90 2.52 -6.00
N VAL A 35 -0.13 1.90 -5.46
CA VAL A 35 -0.18 0.44 -5.21
C VAL A 35 -1.27 -0.19 -6.07
N LEU A 36 -1.06 -1.44 -6.48
CA LEU A 36 -2.05 -2.20 -7.24
C LEU A 36 -2.86 -3.07 -6.30
N LEU A 37 -4.17 -2.94 -6.34
CA LEU A 37 -5.10 -3.78 -5.60
C LEU A 37 -5.75 -4.78 -6.55
N ASN A 38 -5.81 -6.05 -6.15
CA ASN A 38 -6.37 -7.15 -6.93
C ASN A 38 -7.31 -8.01 -6.08
N ARG A 39 -8.47 -8.37 -6.63
CA ARG A 39 -9.36 -9.39 -6.05
C ARG A 39 -9.44 -10.60 -6.97
N ALA A 40 -9.24 -11.80 -6.42
CA ALA A 40 -9.38 -13.03 -7.17
C ALA A 40 -10.85 -13.52 -7.20
N PRO A 41 -11.31 -14.16 -8.29
CA PRO A 41 -10.62 -14.33 -9.57
C PRO A 41 -10.62 -13.05 -10.42
N THR A 42 -9.54 -12.80 -11.16
CA THR A 42 -9.43 -11.64 -12.06
C THR A 42 -10.09 -11.94 -13.40
N LEU A 43 -11.33 -11.50 -13.59
CA LEU A 43 -12.12 -11.79 -14.81
C LEU A 43 -11.85 -10.82 -15.98
N HIS A 44 -11.41 -9.61 -15.66
CA HIS A 44 -11.16 -8.55 -16.64
C HIS A 44 -10.19 -7.52 -16.07
N ARG A 45 -9.73 -6.60 -16.92
CA ARG A 45 -8.73 -5.57 -16.55
C ARG A 45 -9.07 -4.77 -15.29
N LEU A 46 -10.35 -4.50 -15.01
CA LEU A 46 -10.76 -3.75 -13.81
C LEU A 46 -10.63 -4.54 -12.49
N GLY A 47 -10.30 -5.84 -12.56
CA GLY A 47 -10.02 -6.66 -11.39
C GLY A 47 -8.64 -6.39 -10.78
N ILE A 48 -7.81 -5.56 -11.44
CA ILE A 48 -6.59 -4.98 -10.88
C ILE A 48 -6.64 -3.47 -11.15
N GLN A 49 -6.51 -2.66 -10.11
CA GLN A 49 -6.49 -1.19 -10.26
C GLN A 49 -5.42 -0.56 -9.37
N ALA A 50 -4.85 0.54 -9.85
CA ALA A 50 -3.89 1.34 -9.11
C ALA A 50 -4.60 2.36 -8.21
N PHE A 51 -4.11 2.53 -6.98
CA PHE A 51 -4.60 3.52 -6.03
C PHE A 51 -3.43 4.23 -5.35
N GLN A 52 -3.61 5.50 -5.01
CA GLN A 52 -2.75 6.19 -4.06
C GLN A 52 -3.07 5.65 -2.66
N PRO A 53 -2.12 4.98 -1.96
CA PRO A 53 -2.40 4.43 -0.65
C PRO A 53 -2.52 5.55 0.39
N ILE A 54 -3.45 5.37 1.33
CA ILE A 54 -3.67 6.25 2.49
C ILE A 54 -3.49 5.39 3.74
N LEU A 55 -2.67 5.84 4.68
CA LEU A 55 -2.53 5.16 5.96
C LEU A 55 -3.84 5.23 6.75
N VAL A 56 -4.30 4.07 7.21
CA VAL A 56 -5.49 3.92 8.03
C VAL A 56 -5.13 3.10 9.27
N GLU A 57 -5.89 3.31 10.34
CA GLU A 57 -5.79 2.46 11.53
C GLU A 57 -6.41 1.08 11.27
N GLY A 58 -5.91 0.07 11.98
CA GLY A 58 -6.41 -1.30 11.90
C GLY A 58 -5.68 -2.19 10.88
N ARG A 59 -6.31 -3.29 10.48
CA ARG A 59 -5.72 -4.34 9.64
C ARG A 59 -6.49 -4.63 8.35
N ALA A 60 -7.58 -3.91 8.10
CA ALA A 60 -8.41 -4.10 6.93
C ALA A 60 -8.01 -3.11 5.82
N ILE A 61 -8.11 -3.54 4.56
CA ILE A 61 -7.95 -2.65 3.41
C ILE A 61 -9.27 -1.90 3.22
N CYS A 62 -9.22 -0.56 3.23
CA CYS A 62 -10.38 0.26 2.91
C CYS A 62 -10.49 0.42 1.38
N LEU A 63 -11.61 -0.05 0.81
CA LEU A 63 -11.89 0.05 -0.63
C LEU A 63 -12.93 1.13 -0.92
N HIS A 64 -12.72 1.92 -1.97
CA HIS A 64 -13.68 2.92 -2.39
C HIS A 64 -14.99 2.26 -2.91
N PRO A 65 -16.19 2.63 -2.43
CA PRO A 65 -17.44 1.92 -2.80
C PRO A 65 -17.72 1.85 -4.30
N LEU A 66 -17.36 2.88 -5.06
CA LEU A 66 -17.59 2.92 -6.52
C LEU A 66 -16.74 1.93 -7.31
N VAL A 67 -15.63 1.42 -6.76
CA VAL A 67 -14.82 0.42 -7.48
C VAL A 67 -15.24 -1.02 -7.16
N CYS A 68 -16.12 -1.25 -6.17
CA CYS A 68 -16.55 -2.59 -5.77
C CYS A 68 -17.12 -3.40 -6.95
N LYS A 69 -17.92 -2.76 -7.82
CA LYS A 69 -18.44 -3.41 -9.04
C LYS A 69 -17.32 -3.87 -9.98
N GLY A 70 -16.25 -3.08 -10.11
CA GLY A 70 -15.07 -3.44 -10.90
C GLY A 70 -14.24 -4.58 -10.31
N PHE A 71 -14.36 -4.85 -9.02
CA PHE A 71 -13.73 -6.02 -8.39
C PHE A 71 -14.69 -7.19 -8.16
N ASN A 72 -15.99 -6.97 -8.41
CA ASN A 72 -17.08 -7.84 -7.96
C ASN A 72 -17.01 -8.13 -6.43
N ALA A 73 -16.59 -7.14 -5.64
CA ALA A 73 -16.32 -7.31 -4.20
C ALA A 73 -17.55 -7.03 -3.34
N ASP A 74 -17.79 -7.93 -2.38
CA ASP A 74 -18.73 -7.79 -1.26
C ASP A 74 -17.95 -7.75 0.07
N PHE A 75 -18.50 -7.08 1.09
CA PHE A 75 -17.78 -6.85 2.36
C PHE A 75 -18.16 -7.89 3.43
N ASP A 76 -18.32 -9.14 3.04
CA ASP A 76 -18.73 -10.25 3.91
C ASP A 76 -17.56 -11.17 4.33
N GLY A 77 -16.34 -10.84 3.89
CA GLY A 77 -15.13 -11.62 4.19
C GLY A 77 -14.09 -11.64 3.06
N ASP A 78 -14.39 -10.98 1.94
CA ASP A 78 -13.47 -10.84 0.81
C ASP A 78 -12.06 -10.39 1.21
N GLN A 79 -11.08 -10.95 0.50
CA GLN A 79 -9.68 -10.60 0.62
C GLN A 79 -9.15 -10.05 -0.71
N MET A 80 -8.20 -9.12 -0.62
CA MET A 80 -7.55 -8.52 -1.77
C MET A 80 -6.04 -8.53 -1.58
N ALA A 81 -5.30 -8.73 -2.67
CA ALA A 81 -3.85 -8.63 -2.68
C ALA A 81 -3.41 -7.21 -3.04
N VAL A 82 -2.33 -6.76 -2.40
CA VAL A 82 -1.68 -5.48 -2.70
C VAL A 82 -0.31 -5.77 -3.32
N HIS A 83 -0.01 -5.13 -4.43
CA HIS A 83 1.30 -5.18 -5.08
C HIS A 83 1.92 -3.78 -5.13
N VAL A 84 3.22 -3.68 -4.88
CA VAL A 84 3.99 -2.44 -4.91
C VAL A 84 4.86 -2.42 -6.18
N PRO A 85 4.56 -1.56 -7.16
CA PRO A 85 5.40 -1.39 -8.36
C PRO A 85 6.76 -0.78 -8.00
N LEU A 86 7.86 -1.47 -8.33
CA LEU A 86 9.19 -1.05 -7.89
C LEU A 86 9.90 -0.12 -8.87
N SER A 87 9.85 -0.41 -10.17
CA SER A 87 10.54 0.43 -11.18
C SER A 87 9.73 1.69 -11.50
N LEU A 88 10.38 2.71 -12.06
CA LEU A 88 9.70 3.95 -12.45
C LEU A 88 8.70 3.69 -13.58
N GLU A 89 9.03 2.79 -14.50
CA GLU A 89 8.15 2.39 -15.60
C GLU A 89 6.91 1.67 -15.10
N ALA A 90 7.00 0.96 -13.96
CA ALA A 90 5.85 0.29 -13.36
C ALA A 90 4.97 1.24 -12.51
N GLN A 91 5.51 2.40 -12.11
CA GLN A 91 4.80 3.43 -11.36
C GLN A 91 4.12 4.48 -12.27
N ALA A 92 4.65 4.67 -13.48
CA ALA A 92 4.15 5.61 -14.50
C ALA A 92 2.86 5.12 -15.16
#